data_AF-A0A2E9C698-F1
#
_entry.id   AF-A0A2E9C698-F1
#
_cell.length_a   1.000
_cell.length_b   1.000
_cell.length_c   1.000
_cell.angle_alpha   90.00
_cell.angle_beta   90.00
_cell.angle_gamma   90.00
#
_symmetry.space_group_name_H-M   'P 1'
#
loop_
_entity.id
_entity.type
_entity.pdbx_description
1 polymer ?
#
loop_
_entity_poly.entity_id
_entity_poly.type
_entity_poly.pdbx_seq_one_letter_code
_entity_poly.pdbx_strand_id
1 'polypeptide(L)'
;MINVIKEEERNNIRLSIDFLVPFISSLINLLSSQNIKKSDFIQQMKKLKMEKISDSNWKIESSATILNFKFYVLYTGTRSFVLKVDGLSDYNGFSFMETNKGINIHDSNSNPSTYLTKALKEEFLKKYKSPYLITDSYKEFLSN
;
A
#
# COMPACT_ATOMS: atom_id res chain seq x y z
N MET A 1 9.79 -21.05 -22.17
CA MET A 1 8.45 -20.52 -22.49
C MET A 1 8.41 -19.07 -22.08
N ILE A 2 8.23 -18.15 -23.03
CA ILE A 2 7.96 -16.74 -22.74
C ILE A 2 6.46 -16.67 -22.45
N ASN A 3 6.06 -16.58 -21.18
CA ASN A 3 4.67 -16.40 -20.83
C ASN A 3 4.26 -14.96 -21.19
N VAL A 4 3.47 -14.84 -22.26
CA VAL A 4 2.92 -13.56 -22.71
C VAL A 4 1.78 -13.18 -21.78
N ILE A 5 1.88 -12.01 -21.12
CA ILE A 5 0.78 -11.46 -20.31
C ILE A 5 -0.42 -11.22 -21.22
N LYS A 6 -1.57 -11.82 -20.88
CA LYS A 6 -2.83 -11.55 -21.57
C LYS A 6 -3.23 -10.08 -21.35
N GLU A 7 -3.94 -9.46 -22.29
CA GLU A 7 -4.31 -8.04 -22.13
C GLU A 7 -5.09 -7.75 -20.84
N GLU A 8 -5.95 -8.67 -20.42
CA GLU A 8 -6.69 -8.59 -19.15
C GLU A 8 -5.77 -8.52 -17.94
N GLU A 9 -4.73 -9.36 -17.90
CA GLU A 9 -3.73 -9.37 -16.82
C GLU A 9 -2.91 -8.07 -16.81
N ARG A 10 -2.58 -7.51 -17.99
CA ARG A 10 -1.90 -6.19 -18.08
C ARG A 10 -2.79 -5.08 -17.53
N ASN A 11 -4.09 -5.11 -17.86
CA ASN A 11 -5.06 -4.14 -17.36
C ASN A 11 -5.22 -4.26 -15.84
N ASN A 12 -5.29 -5.48 -15.30
CA ASN A 12 -5.38 -5.71 -13.87
C ASN A 12 -4.15 -5.20 -13.12
N ILE A 13 -2.93 -5.44 -13.65
CA ILE A 13 -1.69 -4.88 -13.11
C ILE A 13 -1.75 -3.36 -13.13
N ARG A 14 -2.12 -2.75 -14.27
CA ARG A 14 -2.21 -1.30 -14.40
C ARG A 14 -3.17 -0.69 -13.38
N LEU A 15 -4.39 -1.22 -13.26
CA LEU A 15 -5.38 -0.75 -12.29
C LEU A 15 -4.87 -0.90 -10.85
N SER A 16 -4.16 -1.98 -10.57
CA SER A 16 -3.57 -2.22 -9.26
C SER A 16 -2.46 -1.22 -8.94
N ILE A 17 -1.61 -0.87 -9.91
CA ILE A 17 -0.60 0.19 -9.77
C ILE A 17 -1.26 1.57 -9.62
N ASP A 18 -2.28 1.83 -10.44
CA ASP A 18 -3.04 3.09 -10.43
C ASP A 18 -3.72 3.33 -9.09
N PHE A 19 -4.07 2.27 -8.35
CA PHE A 19 -4.55 2.37 -6.97
C PHE A 19 -3.41 2.39 -5.94
N LEU A 20 -2.50 1.41 -5.99
CA LEU A 20 -1.55 1.10 -4.93
C LEU A 20 -0.56 2.24 -4.68
N VAL A 21 -0.04 2.85 -5.75
CA VAL A 21 0.94 3.94 -5.66
C VAL A 21 0.37 5.18 -4.97
N PRO A 22 -0.77 5.77 -5.41
CA PRO A 22 -1.34 6.93 -4.73
C PRO A 22 -1.89 6.61 -3.34
N PHE A 23 -2.39 5.39 -3.09
CA PHE A 23 -2.84 4.97 -1.77
C PHE A 23 -1.69 4.92 -0.75
N ILE A 24 -0.59 4.24 -1.10
CA ILE A 24 0.62 4.20 -0.26
C ILE A 24 1.16 5.61 -0.05
N SER A 25 1.25 6.43 -1.10
CA SER A 25 1.73 7.81 -0.99
C SER A 25 0.88 8.63 -0.01
N SER A 26 -0.44 8.47 -0.04
CA SER A 26 -1.37 9.15 0.86
C SER A 26 -1.20 8.70 2.32
N LEU A 27 -1.01 7.39 2.54
CA LEU A 27 -0.67 6.85 3.86
C LEU A 27 0.67 7.39 4.37
N ILE A 28 1.71 7.36 3.55
CA ILE A 28 3.04 7.87 3.94
C ILE A 28 2.99 9.35 4.28
N ASN A 29 2.25 10.16 3.53
CA ASN A 29 2.04 11.57 3.84
C ASN A 29 1.36 11.77 5.20
N LEU A 30 0.32 10.98 5.50
CA LEU A 30 -0.34 11.01 6.81
C LEU A 30 0.61 10.56 7.94
N LEU A 31 1.34 9.46 7.74
CA LEU A 31 2.27 8.89 8.72
C LEU A 31 3.48 9.80 8.99
N SER A 32 3.87 10.60 8.00
CA SER A 32 4.98 11.55 8.08
C SER A 32 4.55 12.95 8.53
N SER A 33 3.25 13.18 8.75
CA SER A 33 2.70 14.49 9.09
C SER A 33 3.23 15.00 10.43
N GLN A 34 3.58 16.29 10.47
CA GLN A 34 4.08 16.95 11.67
C GLN A 34 2.96 17.57 12.48
N ASN A 35 3.03 17.49 13.82
CA ASN A 35 2.12 18.16 14.75
C ASN A 35 0.62 17.84 14.55
N ILE A 36 0.31 16.68 13.95
CA ILE A 36 -1.06 16.21 13.79
C ILE A 36 -1.64 15.81 15.15
N LYS A 37 -2.87 16.22 15.45
CA LYS A 37 -3.58 15.74 16.64
C LYS A 37 -3.99 14.29 16.43
N LYS A 38 -3.99 13.50 17.52
CA LYS A 38 -4.38 12.08 17.48
C LYS A 38 -5.78 11.86 16.87
N SER A 39 -6.74 12.71 17.23
CA SER A 39 -8.11 12.68 16.68
C SER A 39 -8.12 12.81 15.16
N ASP A 40 -7.35 13.78 14.65
CA ASP A 40 -7.31 14.13 13.24
C ASP A 40 -6.56 13.04 12.45
N PHE A 41 -5.51 12.46 13.05
CA PHE A 41 -4.81 11.31 12.50
C PHE A 41 -5.74 10.11 12.34
N ILE A 42 -6.49 9.74 13.38
CA ILE A 42 -7.46 8.64 13.33
C ILE A 42 -8.57 8.94 12.32
N GLN A 43 -9.05 10.18 12.24
CA GLN A 43 -10.05 10.57 11.25
C GLN A 43 -9.52 10.43 9.81
N GLN A 44 -8.28 10.83 9.55
CA GLN A 44 -7.66 10.68 8.23
C GLN A 44 -7.40 9.21 7.88
N MET A 45 -6.98 8.37 8.83
CA MET A 45 -6.88 6.93 8.64
C MET A 45 -8.22 6.34 8.18
N LYS A 46 -9.33 6.72 8.84
CA LYS A 46 -10.68 6.29 8.44
C LYS A 46 -11.08 6.81 7.05
N LYS A 47 -10.70 8.05 6.69
CA LYS A 47 -10.94 8.59 5.34
C LYS A 47 -10.19 7.80 4.26
N LEU A 48 -9.01 7.28 4.58
CA LEU A 48 -8.26 6.36 3.72
C LEU A 48 -8.80 4.90 3.80
N LYS A 49 -9.98 4.70 4.39
CA LYS A 49 -10.61 3.38 4.61
C LYS A 49 -9.72 2.38 5.34
N MET A 50 -8.81 2.87 6.18
CA MET A 50 -8.07 2.01 7.10
C MET A 50 -8.99 1.58 8.24
N GLU A 51 -8.96 0.30 8.57
CA GLU A 51 -9.86 -0.33 9.53
C GLU A 51 -9.09 -0.85 10.75
N LYS A 52 -9.82 -1.50 11.67
CA LYS A 52 -9.26 -2.18 12.85
C LYS A 52 -8.28 -1.31 13.63
N ILE A 53 -8.62 -0.02 13.77
CA ILE A 53 -7.79 0.97 14.43
C ILE A 53 -7.82 0.70 15.94
N SER A 54 -6.67 0.36 16.51
CA SER A 54 -6.44 0.30 17.95
C SER A 54 -5.51 1.44 18.35
N ASP A 55 -5.72 2.01 19.53
CA ASP A 55 -4.90 3.10 20.08
C ASP A 55 -4.55 2.76 21.53
N SER A 56 -3.26 2.69 21.81
CA SER A 56 -2.71 2.55 23.16
C SER A 56 -1.59 3.58 23.34
N ASN A 57 -1.91 4.70 23.98
CA ASN A 57 -0.93 5.75 24.29
C ASN A 57 -0.08 6.19 23.08
N TRP A 58 -0.73 6.62 21.98
CA TRP A 58 -0.07 7.02 20.73
C TRP A 58 0.61 5.89 19.95
N LYS A 59 0.52 4.64 20.43
CA LYS A 59 0.76 3.46 19.61
C LYS A 59 -0.55 3.12 18.90
N ILE A 60 -0.62 3.48 17.62
CA ILE A 60 -1.79 3.24 16.77
C ILE A 60 -1.47 2.06 15.86
N GLU A 61 -2.32 1.04 15.91
CA GLU A 61 -2.26 -0.08 14.97
C GLU A 61 -3.51 -0.05 14.10
N SER A 62 -3.37 -0.36 12.82
CA SER A 62 -4.50 -0.40 11.90
C SER A 62 -4.22 -1.38 10.77
N SER A 63 -5.27 -2.00 10.25
CA SER A 63 -5.15 -2.87 9.10
C SER A 63 -6.41 -2.86 8.26
N ALA A 64 -6.26 -2.99 6.95
CA ALA A 64 -7.36 -3.07 6.00
C ALA A 64 -6.99 -4.03 4.86
N THR A 65 -8.00 -4.64 4.26
CA THR A 65 -7.84 -5.39 3.01
C THR A 65 -8.58 -4.66 1.91
N ILE A 66 -7.86 -4.17 0.91
CA ILE A 66 -8.41 -3.36 -0.19
C ILE A 66 -7.80 -3.86 -1.50
N LEU A 67 -8.65 -4.16 -2.49
CA LEU A 67 -8.24 -4.54 -3.85
C LEU A 67 -7.13 -5.60 -3.92
N ASN A 68 -7.31 -6.72 -3.19
CA ASN A 68 -6.33 -7.80 -3.07
C ASN A 68 -4.99 -7.42 -2.42
N PHE A 69 -4.95 -6.32 -1.66
CA PHE A 69 -3.81 -5.95 -0.84
C PHE A 69 -4.21 -5.85 0.63
N LYS A 70 -3.38 -6.39 1.50
CA LYS A 70 -3.53 -6.26 2.94
C LYS A 70 -2.55 -5.23 3.46
N PHE A 71 -3.08 -4.14 3.99
CA PHE A 71 -2.34 -3.04 4.57
C PHE A 71 -2.27 -3.19 6.07
N TYR A 72 -1.11 -2.92 6.63
CA TYR A 72 -0.87 -2.84 8.06
C TYR A 72 -0.09 -1.58 8.37
N VAL A 73 -0.55 -0.85 9.38
CA VAL A 73 0.10 0.35 9.89
C VAL A 73 0.35 0.13 11.38
N LEU A 74 1.59 0.36 11.78
CA LEU A 74 1.97 0.59 13.17
C LEU A 74 2.58 1.99 13.22
N TYR A 75 1.97 2.88 13.99
CA TYR A 75 2.42 4.25 14.16
C TYR A 75 2.68 4.54 15.64
N THR A 76 3.80 5.19 15.95
CA THR A 76 4.08 5.74 17.26
C THR A 76 4.27 7.24 17.13
N GLY A 77 3.68 8.01 18.06
CA GLY A 77 3.54 9.49 18.02
C GLY A 77 4.80 10.33 17.83
N THR A 78 5.98 9.73 17.67
CA THR A 78 7.26 10.36 17.34
C THR A 78 7.66 10.21 15.86
N ARG A 79 6.68 10.08 14.95
CA ARG A 79 6.91 9.89 13.49
C ARG A 79 7.63 8.58 13.17
N SER A 80 7.56 7.62 14.07
CA SER A 80 8.08 6.29 13.84
C SER A 80 6.91 5.43 13.39
N PHE A 81 7.02 4.89 12.18
CA PHE A 81 5.97 4.06 11.62
C PHE A 81 6.53 2.86 10.87
N VAL A 82 5.68 1.85 10.75
CA VAL A 82 5.84 0.73 9.82
C VAL A 82 4.55 0.64 9.02
N LEU A 83 4.66 0.81 7.71
CA LEU A 83 3.64 0.45 6.74
C LEU A 83 4.08 -0.86 6.10
N LYS A 84 3.23 -1.88 6.16
CA LYS A 84 3.42 -3.14 5.45
C LYS A 84 2.24 -3.37 4.52
N VAL A 85 2.53 -3.81 3.30
CA VAL A 85 1.54 -4.15 2.29
C VAL A 85 1.87 -5.53 1.73
N ASP A 86 0.92 -6.45 1.86
CA ASP A 86 1.04 -7.80 1.32
C ASP A 86 0.01 -8.03 0.22
N GLY A 87 0.42 -8.56 -0.92
CA GLY A 87 -0.49 -8.99 -1.98
C GLY A 87 -1.22 -10.27 -1.61
N LEU A 88 -2.48 -10.36 -2.01
CA LEU A 88 -3.37 -11.50 -1.83
C LEU A 88 -3.73 -12.10 -3.20
N SER A 89 -4.26 -13.33 -3.19
CA SER A 89 -4.75 -14.01 -4.41
C SER A 89 -3.70 -14.02 -5.52
N ASP A 90 -3.98 -13.38 -6.67
CA ASP A 90 -3.10 -13.34 -7.85
C ASP A 90 -1.78 -12.60 -7.61
N TYR A 91 -1.73 -11.75 -6.58
CA TYR A 91 -0.56 -10.99 -6.16
C TYR A 91 0.16 -11.61 -4.96
N ASN A 92 -0.17 -12.86 -4.61
CA ASN A 92 0.53 -13.58 -3.55
C ASN A 92 2.04 -13.61 -3.86
N GLY A 93 2.85 -13.25 -2.87
CA GLY A 93 4.29 -13.07 -3.00
C GLY A 93 4.76 -11.61 -3.07
N PHE A 94 3.86 -10.66 -3.38
CA PHE A 94 4.17 -9.23 -3.28
C PHE A 94 4.23 -8.82 -1.80
N SER A 95 5.36 -8.29 -1.34
CA SER A 95 5.46 -7.69 -0.02
C SER A 95 6.28 -6.40 -0.07
N PHE A 96 5.63 -5.31 0.35
CA PHE A 96 6.21 -3.98 0.45
C PHE A 96 6.21 -3.54 1.90
N MET A 97 7.32 -3.00 2.37
CA MET A 97 7.42 -2.39 3.68
C MET A 97 8.09 -1.02 3.56
N GLU A 98 7.51 -0.03 4.20
CA GLU A 98 8.14 1.27 4.37
C GLU A 98 8.10 1.69 5.83
N THR A 99 9.22 2.21 6.27
CA THR A 99 9.40 2.77 7.61
C THR A 99 9.88 4.20 7.48
N ASN A 100 9.84 4.94 8.58
CA ASN A 100 10.48 6.25 8.66
C ASN A 100 12.01 6.23 8.40
N LYS A 101 12.64 5.04 8.34
CA LYS A 101 14.07 4.85 8.02
C LYS A 101 14.34 4.43 6.57
N GLY A 102 13.30 4.22 5.77
CA GLY A 102 13.41 3.81 4.37
C GLY A 102 12.53 2.63 3.99
N ILE A 103 12.69 2.22 2.74
CA ILE A 103 11.86 1.23 2.04
C ILE A 103 12.57 -0.12 2.01
N ASN A 104 11.83 -1.20 2.25
CA ASN A 104 12.29 -2.56 2.05
C ASN A 104 11.21 -3.37 1.30
N ILE A 105 11.60 -4.02 0.20
CA ILE A 105 10.69 -4.79 -0.65
C ILE A 105 11.23 -6.19 -0.73
N HIS A 106 10.48 -7.13 -0.19
CA HIS A 106 10.85 -8.55 -0.15
C HIS A 106 9.92 -9.34 -1.06
N ASP A 107 10.47 -10.35 -1.73
CA ASP A 107 9.65 -11.45 -2.23
C ASP A 107 9.36 -12.36 -1.04
N SER A 108 8.10 -12.72 -0.80
CA SER A 108 7.84 -13.70 0.25
C SER A 108 8.39 -15.06 -0.19
N ASN A 109 9.28 -15.64 0.63
CA ASN A 109 9.93 -16.93 0.35
C ASN A 109 8.96 -18.14 0.39
N SER A 110 7.67 -17.91 0.63
CA SER A 110 6.72 -18.99 0.97
C SER A 110 5.98 -19.57 -0.22
N ASN A 111 6.04 -18.97 -1.41
CA ASN A 111 5.48 -19.53 -2.65
C ASN A 111 6.30 -19.05 -3.86
N PRO A 112 6.46 -19.86 -4.93
CA PRO A 112 7.05 -19.36 -6.16
C PRO A 112 6.22 -18.17 -6.65
N SER A 113 6.84 -16.99 -6.70
CA SER A 113 6.18 -15.77 -7.15
C SER A 113 5.52 -16.04 -8.50
N THR A 114 4.21 -15.83 -8.59
CA THR A 114 3.54 -15.91 -9.89
C THR A 114 4.16 -14.89 -10.83
N TYR A 115 4.11 -15.17 -12.13
CA TYR A 115 4.59 -14.22 -13.14
C TYR A 115 3.91 -12.85 -13.00
N LEU A 116 2.63 -12.81 -12.55
CA LEU A 116 1.86 -11.60 -12.28
C LEU A 116 2.41 -10.80 -11.09
N THR A 117 2.75 -11.47 -9.98
CA THR A 117 3.40 -10.83 -8.82
C THR A 117 4.71 -10.15 -9.23
N LYS A 118 5.51 -10.82 -10.07
CA LYS A 118 6.77 -10.25 -10.58
C LYS A 118 6.53 -9.00 -11.43
N ALA A 119 5.58 -9.08 -12.37
CA ALA A 119 5.24 -7.95 -13.24
C ALA A 119 4.68 -6.75 -12.44
N LEU A 120 3.80 -6.99 -11.46
CA LEU A 120 3.28 -5.97 -10.55
C LEU A 120 4.43 -5.30 -9.79
N LYS A 121 5.36 -6.08 -9.21
CA LYS A 121 6.50 -5.54 -8.46
C LYS A 121 7.39 -4.65 -9.33
N GLU A 122 7.70 -5.09 -10.54
CA GLU A 122 8.54 -4.32 -11.48
C GLU A 122 7.88 -2.99 -11.84
N GLU A 123 6.58 -2.99 -12.16
CA GLU A 123 5.84 -1.76 -12.47
C GLU A 123 5.69 -0.86 -11.24
N PHE A 124 5.39 -1.43 -10.08
CA PHE A 124 5.30 -0.70 -8.82
C PHE A 124 6.61 0.02 -8.51
N LEU A 125 7.75 -0.65 -8.61
CA LEU A 125 9.06 -0.05 -8.36
C LEU A 125 9.39 1.11 -9.31
N LYS A 126 9.04 0.99 -10.59
CA LYS A 126 9.24 2.05 -11.58
C LYS A 126 8.42 3.30 -11.23
N LYS A 127 7.18 3.09 -10.76
CA LYS A 127 6.22 4.17 -10.53
C LYS A 127 6.33 4.79 -9.14
N TYR A 128 6.61 4.00 -8.11
CA TYR A 128 6.67 4.44 -6.73
C TYR A 128 7.80 5.44 -6.46
N LYS A 129 8.95 5.30 -7.14
CA LYS A 129 10.11 6.18 -6.99
C LYS A 129 10.02 7.49 -7.80
N SER A 130 8.94 7.70 -8.54
CA SER A 130 8.74 8.85 -9.41
C SER A 130 7.46 9.60 -9.01
N PRO A 131 7.32 10.89 -9.34
CA PRO A 131 6.05 11.58 -9.18
C PRO A 131 4.95 10.81 -9.92
N TYR A 132 4.00 10.26 -9.16
CA TYR A 132 2.87 9.52 -9.71
C TYR A 132 1.61 10.37 -9.62
N LEU A 133 0.93 10.55 -10.75
CA LEU A 133 -0.29 11.34 -10.79
C LEU A 133 -1.40 10.64 -10.00
N ILE A 134 -2.25 11.43 -9.34
CA ILE A 134 -3.49 10.94 -8.74
C ILE A 134 -4.38 10.41 -9.88
N THR A 135 -4.66 9.11 -9.86
CA THR A 135 -5.43 8.42 -10.90
C THR A 135 -6.92 8.49 -10.64
N ASP A 136 -7.73 8.33 -11.69
CA ASP A 136 -9.18 8.31 -11.54
C ASP A 136 -9.66 7.09 -10.74
N SER A 137 -9.00 5.93 -10.91
CA SER A 137 -9.26 4.74 -10.09
C SER A 137 -9.08 5.02 -8.58
N TYR A 138 -8.08 5.82 -8.21
CA TYR A 138 -7.89 6.22 -6.83
C TYR A 138 -8.93 7.23 -6.33
N LYS A 139 -9.36 8.18 -7.18
CA LYS A 139 -10.43 9.12 -6.84
C LYS A 139 -11.76 8.40 -6.63
N GLU A 140 -12.13 7.51 -7.54
CA GLU A 140 -13.32 6.67 -7.43
C GLU A 140 -13.29 5.83 -6.15
N PHE A 141 -12.13 5.28 -5.78
CA PHE A 141 -11.97 4.58 -4.52
C PHE A 141 -12.28 5.46 -3.31
N LEU A 142 -11.85 6.72 -3.28
CA LEU A 142 -12.11 7.63 -2.15
C LEU A 142 -13.56 8.14 -2.09
N SER A 143 -14.26 8.17 -3.22
CA SER A 143 -15.64 8.66 -3.31
C SER A 143 -16.71 7.62 -2.98
N ASN A 144 -16.41 6.33 -3.17
CA ASN A 144 -17.24 5.20 -2.77
C ASN A 144 -17.01 4.81 -1.30
#